data_AF-A0A803LRF0-F1
#
_entry.id   AF-A0A803LRF0-F1
#
_cell.length_a   1.000
_cell.length_b   1.000
_cell.length_c   1.000
_cell.angle_alpha   90.00
_cell.angle_beta   90.00
_cell.angle_gamma   90.00
#
_symmetry.space_group_name_H-M   'P 1'
#
loop_
_entity.id
_entity.type
_entity.pdbx_description
1 polymer ?
#
loop_
_entity_poly.entity_id
_entity_poly.type
_entity_poly.pdbx_seq_one_letter_code
_entity_poly.pdbx_strand_id
1 'polypeptide(L)'
;MTLPSQQASLAWTYHAHNATLDVVFFGNFISPSGWVGWGINPTTAEMTGTRSLISFPDPNTGQLVLLPYILDPTVKLQKAPLLSRPLDHIHLLTSSAKMYGGKLATIHDGAQVEIYATIKLSPNKTKIHVVWNRGVYVQGYSPTIHPTTINDLSSATTIDLLSGVARHENDLKTLKIVHGVMNGISWGVMLPIGIIMSRYLRHIEALGPTWFYVHAGMQLTGFFLGTIGFAIGLKLGELSPGKVYGLHRKLGFIAVCLGSLQTLALLFRPKTTNKYRKYWKSYHHFVGYACVVLGVVNVFQGFEAMEASRTYAKLAYCLCLSTLIGICIALEVNSWVVFCRKAEEEKLKRDGVITHPSSEKASGSFN
;
A
#
# COMPACT_ATOMS: atom_id res chain seq x y z
N MET A 1 -13.63 23.38 -1.75
CA MET A 1 -13.19 22.01 -1.43
C MET A 1 -11.69 21.91 -1.63
N THR A 2 -10.95 21.47 -0.61
CA THR A 2 -9.51 21.18 -0.76
C THR A 2 -9.34 19.88 -1.54
N LEU A 3 -8.40 19.87 -2.49
CA LEU A 3 -8.09 18.68 -3.28
C LEU A 3 -7.05 17.81 -2.55
N PRO A 4 -7.01 16.48 -2.82
CA PRO A 4 -6.15 15.54 -2.11
C PRO A 4 -4.64 15.80 -2.18
N SER A 5 -4.18 16.62 -3.11
CA SER A 5 -2.77 16.81 -3.41
C SER A 5 -2.42 18.25 -3.80
N GLN A 6 -1.13 18.56 -3.75
CA GLN A 6 -0.54 19.82 -4.23
C GLN A 6 -1.08 21.10 -3.58
N GLN A 7 -1.74 20.99 -2.41
CA GLN A 7 -2.41 22.11 -1.72
C GLN A 7 -3.38 22.87 -2.65
N ALA A 8 -3.94 22.17 -3.63
CA ALA A 8 -4.88 22.74 -4.59
C ALA A 8 -6.28 22.77 -3.99
N SER A 9 -7.14 23.65 -4.50
CA SER A 9 -8.54 23.67 -4.11
C SER A 9 -9.44 24.00 -5.29
N LEU A 10 -10.70 23.60 -5.16
CA LEU A 10 -11.73 23.79 -6.17
C LEU A 10 -12.98 24.35 -5.48
N ALA A 11 -13.55 25.40 -6.06
CA ALA A 11 -14.89 25.85 -5.73
C ALA A 11 -15.73 25.89 -7.01
N TRP A 12 -17.00 25.53 -6.91
CA TRP A 12 -17.88 25.49 -8.07
C TRP A 12 -19.32 25.81 -7.69
N THR A 13 -20.09 26.23 -8.68
CA THR A 13 -21.54 26.33 -8.63
C THR A 13 -22.10 25.61 -9.85
N TYR A 14 -23.00 24.65 -9.63
CA TYR A 14 -23.67 23.93 -10.71
C TYR A 14 -25.10 24.43 -10.89
N HIS A 15 -25.39 24.95 -12.06
CA HIS A 15 -26.70 25.46 -12.47
C HIS A 15 -27.48 24.36 -13.18
N ALA A 16 -28.31 23.63 -12.43
CA ALA A 16 -29.04 22.47 -12.95
C ALA A 16 -29.99 22.81 -14.12
N HIS A 17 -30.58 24.02 -14.12
CA HIS A 17 -31.58 24.44 -15.11
C HIS A 17 -31.04 24.52 -16.55
N ASN A 18 -29.75 24.84 -16.72
CA ASN A 18 -29.10 24.97 -18.02
C ASN A 18 -27.86 24.06 -18.17
N ALA A 19 -27.65 23.15 -17.21
CA ALA A 19 -26.51 22.25 -17.10
C ALA A 19 -25.15 22.95 -17.18
N THR A 20 -25.03 24.16 -16.61
CA THR A 20 -23.79 24.95 -16.64
C THR A 20 -23.03 24.84 -15.32
N LEU A 21 -21.72 24.71 -15.40
CA LEU A 21 -20.81 24.63 -14.27
C LEU A 21 -19.91 25.87 -14.29
N ASP A 22 -20.03 26.70 -13.26
CA ASP A 22 -19.05 27.74 -12.96
C ASP A 22 -18.04 27.18 -11.97
N VAL A 23 -16.76 27.30 -12.28
CA VAL A 23 -15.70 26.71 -11.47
C VAL A 23 -14.51 27.65 -11.35
N VAL A 24 -13.92 27.66 -10.16
CA VAL A 24 -12.62 28.26 -9.89
C VAL A 24 -11.70 27.22 -9.27
N PHE A 25 -10.54 27.05 -9.89
CA PHE A 25 -9.46 26.21 -9.41
C PHE A 25 -8.34 27.09 -8.85
N PHE A 26 -7.82 26.70 -7.68
CA PHE A 26 -6.67 27.32 -7.05
C PHE A 26 -5.51 26.34 -7.06
N GLY A 27 -4.37 26.76 -7.61
CA GLY A 27 -3.14 25.98 -7.62
C GLY A 27 -1.91 26.87 -7.43
N ASN A 28 -0.78 26.27 -7.10
CA ASN A 28 0.45 27.00 -6.82
C ASN A 28 1.53 26.63 -7.85
N PHE A 29 2.20 27.63 -8.42
CA PHE A 29 3.41 27.44 -9.21
C PHE A 29 4.53 26.82 -8.36
N ILE A 30 5.41 26.06 -9.02
CA ILE A 30 6.61 25.47 -8.40
C ILE A 30 7.92 26.02 -9.00
N SER A 31 7.78 27.02 -9.87
CA SER A 31 8.86 27.62 -10.63
C SER A 31 8.37 28.92 -11.28
N PRO A 32 9.22 29.95 -11.39
CA PRO A 32 8.88 31.21 -12.08
C PRO A 32 8.61 31.03 -13.58
N SER A 33 9.10 29.96 -14.21
CA SER A 33 8.80 29.63 -15.62
C SER A 33 7.76 28.52 -15.76
N GLY A 34 7.21 28.07 -14.63
CA GLY A 34 6.37 26.88 -14.54
C GLY A 34 4.97 27.04 -15.13
N TRP A 35 4.19 25.98 -15.00
CA TRP A 35 2.79 25.97 -15.42
C TRP A 35 1.93 25.33 -14.34
N VAL A 36 0.65 25.73 -14.30
CA VAL A 36 -0.38 25.16 -13.44
C VAL A 36 -1.59 24.86 -14.31
N GLY A 37 -2.12 23.64 -14.20
CA GLY A 37 -3.22 23.18 -15.05
C GLY A 37 -4.33 22.51 -14.25
N TRP A 38 -5.55 22.71 -14.74
CA TRP A 38 -6.76 22.03 -14.28
C TRP A 38 -7.61 21.63 -15.47
N GLY A 39 -8.31 20.50 -15.39
CA GLY A 39 -9.13 20.02 -16.49
C GLY A 39 -10.15 18.98 -16.08
N ILE A 40 -11.00 18.64 -17.04
CA ILE A 40 -12.01 17.59 -16.91
C ILE A 40 -11.69 16.49 -17.90
N ASN A 41 -11.73 15.25 -17.44
CA ASN A 41 -11.68 14.08 -18.30
C ASN A 41 -13.12 13.54 -18.48
N PRO A 42 -13.61 13.40 -19.73
CA PRO A 42 -14.98 12.99 -19.98
C PRO A 42 -15.26 11.51 -19.68
N THR A 43 -14.23 10.68 -19.51
CA THR A 43 -14.37 9.22 -19.37
C THR A 43 -13.91 8.67 -18.02
N THR A 44 -12.75 9.07 -17.52
CA THR A 44 -12.13 8.47 -16.32
C THR A 44 -11.35 9.50 -15.51
N ALA A 45 -11.10 9.25 -14.23
CA ALA A 45 -10.25 10.12 -13.39
C ALA A 45 -8.75 9.86 -13.62
N GLU A 46 -8.29 10.11 -14.85
CA GLU A 46 -6.90 9.94 -15.27
C GLU A 46 -6.43 11.12 -16.13
N MET A 47 -5.12 11.35 -16.16
CA MET A 47 -4.53 12.45 -16.93
C MET A 47 -4.71 12.28 -18.44
N THR A 48 -4.54 11.06 -18.97
CA THR A 48 -4.71 10.81 -20.41
C THR A 48 -6.20 10.90 -20.77
N GLY A 49 -6.55 11.69 -21.78
CA GLY A 49 -7.91 12.03 -22.16
C GLY A 49 -8.44 13.31 -21.51
N THR A 50 -7.66 14.01 -20.69
CA THR A 50 -8.11 15.25 -20.03
C THR A 50 -8.18 16.40 -21.03
N ARG A 51 -9.24 17.20 -20.93
CA ARG A 51 -9.38 18.51 -21.56
C ARG A 51 -9.04 19.54 -20.50
N SER A 52 -7.87 20.16 -20.63
CA SER A 52 -7.29 21.01 -19.60
C SER A 52 -7.16 22.45 -20.03
N LEU A 53 -7.23 23.32 -19.04
CA LEU A 53 -6.82 24.72 -19.10
C LEU A 53 -5.51 24.82 -18.34
N ILE A 54 -4.46 25.27 -19.02
CA ILE A 54 -3.12 25.40 -18.43
C ILE A 54 -2.71 26.86 -18.46
N SER A 55 -2.31 27.36 -17.30
CA SER A 55 -1.82 28.72 -17.10
C SER A 55 -0.32 28.74 -16.86
N PHE A 56 0.37 29.70 -17.48
CA PHE A 56 1.81 29.87 -17.42
C PHE A 56 2.20 31.30 -17.86
N PRO A 57 3.41 31.79 -17.54
CA PRO A 57 3.91 33.04 -18.08
C PRO A 57 4.20 32.90 -19.57
N ASP A 58 3.67 33.82 -20.37
CA ASP A 58 3.95 33.92 -21.80
C ASP A 58 5.47 34.07 -22.03
N PRO A 59 6.09 33.26 -22.90
CA PRO A 59 7.53 33.27 -23.08
C PRO A 59 8.11 34.59 -23.59
N ASN A 60 7.30 35.41 -24.27
CA ASN A 60 7.75 36.66 -24.88
C ASN A 60 7.51 37.87 -23.97
N THR A 61 6.38 37.87 -23.26
CA THR A 61 5.92 39.03 -22.48
C THR A 61 5.98 38.82 -20.96
N GLY A 62 6.12 37.57 -20.50
CA GLY A 62 6.06 37.19 -19.08
C GLY A 62 4.66 37.30 -18.46
N GLN A 63 3.65 37.74 -19.22
CA GLN A 63 2.29 37.89 -18.71
C GLN A 63 1.61 36.54 -18.54
N LEU A 64 0.74 36.42 -17.55
CA LEU A 64 -0.02 35.20 -17.33
C LEU A 64 -0.96 34.93 -18.51
N VAL A 65 -0.79 33.78 -19.16
CA VAL A 65 -1.70 33.29 -20.19
C VAL A 65 -2.44 32.06 -19.69
N LEU A 66 -3.58 31.76 -20.32
CA LEU A 66 -4.37 30.56 -20.10
C LEU A 66 -4.75 29.99 -21.46
N LEU A 67 -4.33 28.75 -21.73
CA LEU A 67 -4.60 28.09 -23.00
C LEU A 67 -5.25 26.71 -22.82
N PRO A 68 -6.13 26.30 -23.75
CA PRO A 68 -6.75 24.98 -23.74
C PRO A 68 -5.83 23.91 -24.35
N TYR A 69 -5.82 22.73 -23.74
CA TYR A 69 -5.04 21.59 -24.18
C TYR A 69 -5.86 20.30 -24.09
N ILE A 70 -5.56 19.36 -24.98
CA ILE A 70 -6.12 18.01 -24.95
C ILE A 70 -4.97 17.03 -24.73
N LEU A 71 -4.98 16.35 -23.59
CA LEU A 71 -3.94 15.41 -23.17
C LEU A 71 -4.18 14.02 -23.78
N ASP A 72 -3.95 13.85 -25.07
CA ASP A 72 -4.13 12.56 -25.72
C ASP A 72 -2.93 11.59 -25.53
N PRO A 73 -3.06 10.28 -25.84
CA PRO A 73 -1.97 9.32 -25.64
C PRO A 73 -0.67 9.62 -26.38
N THR A 74 -0.69 10.44 -27.44
CA THR A 74 0.49 10.79 -28.24
C THR A 74 1.44 11.73 -27.53
N VAL A 75 0.95 12.57 -26.60
CA VAL A 75 1.78 13.48 -25.80
C VAL A 75 2.28 12.83 -24.50
N LYS A 76 1.83 11.61 -24.20
CA LYS A 76 2.18 10.89 -22.97
C LYS A 76 3.69 10.71 -22.88
N LEU A 77 4.27 11.07 -21.73
CA LEU A 77 5.72 11.06 -21.49
C LEU A 77 6.51 11.91 -22.51
N GLN A 78 5.93 13.02 -22.98
CA GLN A 78 6.55 13.95 -23.94
C GLN A 78 7.05 13.30 -25.23
N LYS A 79 6.39 12.24 -25.69
CA LYS A 79 6.67 11.64 -27.01
C LYS A 79 6.50 12.63 -28.16
N ALA A 80 5.61 13.60 -27.99
CA ALA A 80 5.37 14.72 -28.89
C ALA A 80 5.11 16.01 -28.08
N PRO A 81 5.36 17.20 -28.64
CA PRO A 81 5.03 18.46 -27.99
C PRO A 81 3.52 18.59 -27.76
N LEU A 82 3.15 19.16 -26.61
CA LEU A 82 1.75 19.42 -26.26
C LEU A 82 1.33 20.77 -26.84
N LEU A 83 0.50 20.72 -27.88
CA LEU A 83 0.04 21.92 -28.59
C LEU A 83 -1.36 22.35 -28.12
N SER A 84 -1.55 23.66 -27.98
CA SER A 84 -2.85 24.26 -27.65
C SER A 84 -3.83 24.08 -28.80
N ARG A 85 -5.07 23.71 -28.47
CA ARG A 85 -6.18 23.57 -29.43
C ARG A 85 -7.53 23.67 -28.73
N PRO A 86 -8.61 24.04 -29.45
CA PRO A 86 -9.95 24.09 -28.89
C PRO A 86 -10.36 22.75 -28.26
N LEU A 87 -11.06 22.82 -27.12
CA LEU A 87 -11.53 21.64 -26.40
C LEU A 87 -12.68 20.96 -27.17
N ASP A 88 -12.60 19.65 -27.29
CA ASP A 88 -13.65 18.78 -27.81
C ASP A 88 -14.40 18.10 -26.64
N HIS A 89 -15.61 17.60 -26.90
CA HIS A 89 -16.50 16.92 -25.93
C HIS A 89 -16.92 17.73 -24.69
N ILE A 90 -16.28 18.88 -24.42
CA ILE A 90 -16.56 19.81 -23.34
C ILE A 90 -16.75 21.19 -23.95
N HIS A 91 -17.92 21.77 -23.71
CA HIS A 91 -18.27 23.09 -24.22
C HIS A 91 -17.81 24.16 -23.23
N LEU A 92 -16.60 24.67 -23.45
CA LEU A 92 -16.07 25.81 -22.70
C LEU A 92 -16.74 27.10 -23.18
N LEU A 93 -17.49 27.76 -22.30
CA LEU A 93 -18.16 29.03 -22.60
C LEU A 93 -17.24 30.21 -22.35
N THR A 94 -16.56 30.22 -21.20
CA THR A 94 -15.61 31.26 -20.83
C THR A 94 -14.47 30.65 -20.01
N SER A 95 -13.30 31.29 -20.06
CA SER A 95 -12.18 30.95 -19.19
C SER A 95 -11.29 32.16 -18.96
N SER A 96 -10.74 32.29 -17.77
CA SER A 96 -9.74 33.32 -17.45
C SER A 96 -8.81 32.83 -16.34
N ALA A 97 -7.62 33.40 -16.26
CA ALA A 97 -6.71 33.15 -15.16
C ALA A 97 -6.25 34.47 -14.55
N LYS A 98 -6.04 34.48 -13.24
CA LYS A 98 -5.45 35.62 -12.53
C LYS A 98 -4.54 35.13 -11.41
N MET A 99 -3.53 35.93 -11.09
CA MET A 99 -2.71 35.68 -9.92
C MET A 99 -3.45 36.05 -8.64
N TYR A 100 -3.30 35.21 -7.62
CA TYR A 100 -3.78 35.52 -6.28
C TYR A 100 -2.96 36.71 -5.72
N GLY A 101 -3.63 37.73 -5.19
CA GLY A 101 -2.99 39.00 -4.79
C GLY A 101 -3.10 40.13 -5.84
N GLY A 102 -3.73 39.88 -6.99
CA GLY A 102 -4.13 40.92 -7.95
C GLY A 102 -3.01 41.40 -8.87
N LYS A 103 -3.11 42.64 -9.37
CA LYS A 103 -2.27 43.16 -10.48
C LYS A 103 -0.77 43.25 -10.18
N LEU A 104 -0.37 43.26 -8.91
CA LEU A 104 1.03 43.36 -8.49
C LEU A 104 1.66 41.99 -8.16
N ALA A 105 0.88 40.91 -8.22
CA ALA A 105 1.39 39.58 -7.96
C ALA A 105 2.30 39.10 -9.11
N THR A 106 3.44 38.52 -8.75
CA THR A 106 4.43 37.98 -9.70
C THR A 106 4.45 36.46 -9.64
N ILE A 107 4.89 35.83 -10.74
CA ILE A 107 5.02 34.37 -10.79
C ILE A 107 6.37 33.99 -10.20
N HIS A 108 6.33 33.22 -9.12
CA HIS A 108 7.49 32.67 -8.42
C HIS A 108 7.13 31.32 -7.80
N ASP A 109 8.10 30.63 -7.20
CA ASP A 109 7.81 29.38 -6.48
C ASP A 109 6.85 29.65 -5.31
N GLY A 110 5.78 28.86 -5.23
CA GLY A 110 4.69 29.02 -4.27
C GLY A 110 3.64 30.08 -4.65
N ALA A 111 3.81 30.85 -5.73
CA ALA A 111 2.82 31.82 -6.16
C ALA A 111 1.50 31.13 -6.55
N GLN A 112 0.38 31.64 -6.06
CA GLN A 112 -0.93 31.03 -6.28
C GLN A 112 -1.63 31.65 -7.50
N VAL A 113 -2.30 30.81 -8.29
CA VAL A 113 -3.09 31.19 -9.46
C VAL A 113 -4.53 30.70 -9.31
N GLU A 114 -5.45 31.52 -9.79
CA GLU A 114 -6.87 31.23 -9.86
C GLU A 114 -7.27 31.05 -11.33
N ILE A 115 -7.76 29.87 -11.69
CA ILE A 115 -8.26 29.55 -13.03
C ILE A 115 -9.79 29.47 -12.96
N TYR A 116 -10.45 30.35 -13.68
CA TYR A 116 -11.90 30.43 -13.82
C TYR A 116 -12.33 29.76 -15.12
N ALA A 117 -13.42 29.00 -15.07
CA ALA A 117 -14.05 28.48 -16.25
C ALA A 117 -15.57 28.38 -16.07
N THR A 118 -16.30 28.65 -17.14
CA THR A 118 -17.72 28.32 -17.26
C THR A 118 -17.86 27.26 -18.34
N ILE A 119 -18.40 26.11 -17.97
CA ILE A 119 -18.47 24.92 -18.81
C ILE A 119 -19.92 24.44 -18.92
N LYS A 120 -20.39 24.19 -20.13
CA LYS A 120 -21.67 23.54 -20.36
C LYS A 120 -21.49 22.02 -20.36
N LEU A 121 -22.14 21.37 -19.40
CA LEU A 121 -22.13 19.92 -19.22
C LEU A 121 -23.29 19.26 -19.95
N SER A 122 -23.21 17.95 -20.15
CA SER A 122 -24.36 17.17 -20.60
C SER A 122 -25.45 17.18 -19.52
N PRO A 123 -26.74 17.34 -19.89
CA PRO A 123 -27.84 17.21 -18.94
C PRO A 123 -27.76 15.90 -18.16
N ASN A 124 -28.13 15.92 -16.89
CA ASN A 124 -28.15 14.76 -15.98
C ASN A 124 -26.79 14.10 -15.67
N LYS A 125 -25.66 14.68 -16.09
CA LYS A 125 -24.33 14.25 -15.63
C LYS A 125 -23.83 15.16 -14.51
N THR A 126 -24.00 14.72 -13.27
CA THR A 126 -23.54 15.44 -12.08
C THR A 126 -22.15 15.01 -11.63
N LYS A 127 -21.64 13.87 -12.13
CA LYS A 127 -20.31 13.37 -11.82
C LYS A 127 -19.31 13.86 -12.87
N ILE A 128 -18.24 14.49 -12.41
CA ILE A 128 -17.14 14.95 -13.24
C ILE A 128 -15.83 14.36 -12.75
N HIS A 129 -14.96 13.99 -13.68
CA HIS A 129 -13.59 13.57 -13.38
C HIS A 129 -12.68 14.76 -13.56
N VAL A 130 -12.14 15.28 -12.47
CA VAL A 130 -11.24 16.43 -12.49
C VAL A 130 -9.79 15.98 -12.35
N VAL A 131 -8.91 16.67 -13.05
CA VAL A 131 -7.47 16.44 -13.03
C VAL A 131 -6.80 17.79 -12.86
N TRP A 132 -5.76 17.85 -12.03
CA TRP A 132 -4.93 19.03 -11.87
C TRP A 132 -3.46 18.63 -11.89
N ASN A 133 -2.59 19.55 -12.26
CA ASN A 133 -1.16 19.36 -12.04
C ASN A 133 -0.40 20.68 -12.20
N ARG A 134 0.92 20.61 -12.00
CA ARG A 134 1.84 21.72 -12.15
C ARG A 134 3.21 21.24 -12.62
N GLY A 135 3.93 22.07 -13.35
CA GLY A 135 5.25 21.73 -13.88
C GLY A 135 6.25 22.87 -13.77
N VAL A 136 7.51 22.52 -14.02
CA VAL A 136 8.67 23.38 -13.76
C VAL A 136 8.95 24.40 -14.85
N TYR A 137 8.62 24.11 -16.11
CA TYR A 137 8.79 25.06 -17.20
C TYR A 137 7.91 24.74 -18.41
N VAL A 138 7.79 25.69 -19.33
CA VAL A 138 7.12 25.55 -20.64
C VAL A 138 8.17 25.72 -21.75
N GLN A 139 8.12 24.88 -22.79
CA GLN A 139 8.97 25.02 -23.99
C GLN A 139 8.17 25.69 -25.10
N GLY A 140 8.43 26.98 -25.34
CA GLY A 140 7.55 27.80 -26.17
C GLY A 140 6.15 27.87 -25.54
N TYR A 141 5.13 27.38 -26.25
CA TYR A 141 3.75 27.24 -25.71
C TYR A 141 3.37 25.80 -25.36
N SER A 142 4.37 24.90 -25.23
CA SER A 142 4.16 23.49 -24.87
C SER A 142 4.59 23.25 -23.42
N PRO A 143 3.63 23.03 -22.49
CA PRO A 143 3.93 22.65 -21.12
C PRO A 143 4.77 21.37 -21.07
N THR A 144 5.80 21.34 -20.24
CA THR A 144 6.62 20.12 -20.07
C THR A 144 5.99 19.14 -19.10
N ILE A 145 6.49 17.91 -19.05
CA ILE A 145 5.99 16.90 -18.10
C ILE A 145 6.08 17.42 -16.66
N HIS A 146 5.02 17.19 -15.90
CA HIS A 146 5.02 17.50 -14.47
C HIS A 146 5.93 16.52 -13.70
N PRO A 147 6.43 16.89 -12.51
CA PRO A 147 7.14 15.95 -11.65
C PRO A 147 6.29 14.70 -11.36
N THR A 148 6.90 13.54 -11.19
CA THR A 148 6.19 12.26 -11.04
C THR A 148 6.24 11.74 -9.61
N THR A 149 6.22 12.63 -8.62
CA THR A 149 6.13 12.22 -7.21
C THR A 149 4.75 11.64 -6.90
N ILE A 150 4.60 10.94 -5.79
CA ILE A 150 3.32 10.35 -5.37
C ILE A 150 2.21 11.40 -5.27
N ASN A 151 2.56 12.61 -4.83
CA ASN A 151 1.65 13.75 -4.70
C ASN A 151 1.21 14.31 -6.06
N ASP A 152 2.06 14.22 -7.09
CA ASP A 152 1.70 14.70 -8.43
C ASP A 152 0.89 13.66 -9.22
N LEU A 153 1.16 12.38 -8.94
CA LEU A 153 0.43 11.24 -9.52
C LEU A 153 -0.92 11.00 -8.84
N SER A 154 -1.22 11.67 -7.72
CA SER A 154 -2.52 11.63 -7.04
C SER A 154 -3.48 12.75 -7.48
N SER A 155 -3.08 13.58 -8.45
CA SER A 155 -3.80 14.79 -8.83
C SER A 155 -4.98 14.56 -9.80
N ALA A 156 -5.81 13.56 -9.49
CA ALA A 156 -7.06 13.28 -10.19
C ALA A 156 -8.11 12.75 -9.21
N THR A 157 -9.37 13.18 -9.36
CA THR A 157 -10.48 12.69 -8.54
C THR A 157 -11.82 12.79 -9.27
N THR A 158 -12.86 12.13 -8.73
CA THR A 158 -14.23 12.23 -9.24
C THR A 158 -15.09 12.96 -8.23
N ILE A 159 -15.74 14.04 -8.67
CA ILE A 159 -16.59 14.89 -7.85
C ILE A 159 -18.03 14.75 -8.32
N ASP A 160 -18.95 14.57 -7.37
CA ASP A 160 -20.38 14.68 -7.62
C ASP A 160 -20.85 16.10 -7.27
N LEU A 161 -21.21 16.86 -8.30
CA LEU A 161 -21.48 18.30 -8.24
C LEU A 161 -22.64 18.66 -7.32
N LEU A 162 -23.59 17.74 -7.08
CA LEU A 162 -24.74 17.97 -6.21
C LEU A 162 -24.46 17.69 -4.74
N SER A 163 -23.72 16.61 -4.44
CA SER A 163 -23.44 16.22 -3.06
C SER A 163 -22.20 16.91 -2.49
N GLY A 164 -21.31 17.43 -3.34
CA GLY A 164 -20.03 17.98 -2.89
C GLY A 164 -19.01 16.92 -2.47
N VAL A 165 -19.34 15.63 -2.57
CA VAL A 165 -18.52 14.52 -2.07
C VAL A 165 -17.69 13.90 -3.19
N ALA A 166 -16.39 13.73 -2.94
CA ALA A 166 -15.49 12.95 -3.79
C ALA A 166 -15.60 11.45 -3.45
N ARG A 167 -16.40 10.70 -4.22
CA ARG A 167 -16.70 9.27 -3.93
C ARG A 167 -15.49 8.33 -4.05
N HIS A 168 -14.61 8.54 -5.03
CA HIS A 168 -13.48 7.63 -5.29
C HIS A 168 -12.45 7.61 -4.15
N GLU A 169 -12.35 8.69 -3.37
CA GLU A 169 -11.39 8.79 -2.27
C GLU A 169 -11.74 7.87 -1.11
N ASN A 170 -13.02 7.81 -0.74
CA ASN A 170 -13.49 7.00 0.39
C ASN A 170 -13.33 5.50 0.13
N ASP A 171 -13.66 5.05 -1.08
CA ASP A 171 -13.57 3.63 -1.44
C ASP A 171 -12.10 3.19 -1.54
N LEU A 172 -11.25 3.99 -2.19
CA LEU A 172 -9.82 3.69 -2.32
C LEU A 172 -9.10 3.71 -0.97
N LYS A 173 -9.45 4.67 -0.10
CA LYS A 173 -8.92 4.75 1.28
C LYS A 173 -9.32 3.52 2.08
N THR A 174 -10.58 3.09 1.98
CA THR A 174 -11.09 1.90 2.66
C THR A 174 -10.34 0.65 2.17
N LEU A 175 -10.21 0.46 0.86
CA LEU A 175 -9.47 -0.66 0.27
C LEU A 175 -8.00 -0.70 0.73
N LYS A 176 -7.32 0.46 0.82
CA LYS A 176 -5.94 0.55 1.34
C LYS A 176 -5.86 0.09 2.79
N ILE A 177 -6.79 0.54 3.64
CA ILE A 177 -6.83 0.16 5.06
C ILE A 177 -7.10 -1.35 5.18
N VAL A 178 -8.10 -1.88 4.47
CA VAL A 178 -8.43 -3.32 4.50
C VAL A 178 -7.24 -4.16 4.03
N HIS A 179 -6.59 -3.78 2.93
CA HIS A 179 -5.37 -4.43 2.45
C HIS A 179 -4.27 -4.45 3.52
N GLY A 180 -3.98 -3.29 4.10
CA GLY A 180 -2.92 -3.14 5.10
C GLY A 180 -3.18 -3.93 6.38
N VAL A 181 -4.40 -3.82 6.94
CA VAL A 181 -4.78 -4.54 8.17
C VAL A 181 -4.77 -6.04 7.95
N MET A 182 -5.38 -6.53 6.88
CA MET A 182 -5.48 -7.97 6.63
C MET A 182 -4.10 -8.60 6.39
N ASN A 183 -3.23 -7.96 5.61
CA ASN A 183 -1.86 -8.44 5.40
C ASN A 183 -0.97 -8.27 6.63
N GLY A 184 -1.16 -7.22 7.43
CA GLY A 184 -0.48 -7.04 8.71
C GLY A 184 -0.80 -8.17 9.69
N ILE A 185 -2.08 -8.51 9.84
CA ILE A 185 -2.52 -9.63 10.69
C ILE A 185 -2.02 -10.97 10.12
N SER A 186 -2.20 -11.20 8.83
CA SER A 186 -1.78 -12.45 8.17
C SER A 186 -0.26 -12.65 8.18
N TRP A 187 0.46 -11.87 7.35
CA TRP A 187 1.86 -12.08 7.06
C TRP A 187 2.77 -11.55 8.17
N GLY A 188 2.33 -10.49 8.85
CA GLY A 188 3.09 -9.82 9.91
C GLY A 188 2.95 -10.44 11.29
N VAL A 189 1.86 -11.17 11.58
CA VAL A 189 1.56 -11.67 12.94
C VAL A 189 1.21 -13.17 12.97
N MET A 190 0.18 -13.60 12.24
CA MET A 190 -0.29 -15.00 12.30
C MET A 190 0.78 -16.00 11.84
N LEU A 191 1.47 -15.74 10.72
CA LEU A 191 2.51 -16.65 10.23
C LEU A 191 3.72 -16.78 11.20
N PRO A 192 4.26 -15.68 11.76
CA PRO A 192 5.23 -15.76 12.86
C PRO A 192 4.72 -16.58 14.05
N ILE A 193 3.50 -16.33 14.52
CA ILE A 193 2.90 -17.09 15.63
C ILE A 193 2.83 -18.59 15.28
N GLY A 194 2.44 -18.93 14.05
CA GLY A 194 2.40 -20.32 13.57
C GLY A 194 3.75 -21.03 13.69
N ILE A 195 4.87 -20.36 13.39
CA ILE A 195 6.22 -20.91 13.55
C ILE A 195 6.58 -21.06 15.04
N ILE A 196 6.31 -20.04 15.85
CA ILE A 196 6.58 -20.06 17.31
C ILE A 196 5.86 -21.23 17.96
N MET A 197 4.57 -21.40 17.66
CA MET A 197 3.75 -22.50 18.17
C MET A 197 4.31 -23.86 17.72
N SER A 198 4.75 -24.00 16.46
CA SER A 198 5.35 -25.25 15.99
C SER A 198 6.67 -25.58 16.69
N ARG A 199 7.46 -24.56 17.05
CA ARG A 199 8.75 -24.74 17.73
C ARG A 199 8.53 -25.22 19.15
N TYR A 200 7.71 -24.51 19.93
CA TYR A 200 7.60 -24.75 21.37
C TYR A 200 6.58 -25.84 21.73
N LEU A 201 5.42 -25.92 21.07
CA LEU A 201 4.41 -26.93 21.41
C LEU A 201 4.84 -28.35 21.02
N ARG A 202 5.73 -28.49 20.04
CA ARG A 202 6.22 -29.80 19.59
C ARG A 202 6.98 -30.58 20.66
N HIS A 203 7.52 -29.90 21.67
CA HIS A 203 8.27 -30.52 22.76
C HIS A 203 7.38 -30.94 23.93
N ILE A 204 6.09 -30.62 23.90
CA ILE A 204 5.14 -30.99 24.95
C ILE A 204 4.53 -32.34 24.61
N GLU A 205 5.02 -33.41 25.25
CA GLU A 205 4.59 -34.79 25.00
C GLU A 205 3.08 -34.97 25.15
N ALA A 206 2.46 -34.30 26.14
CA ALA A 206 1.02 -34.33 26.39
C ALA A 206 0.17 -33.85 25.20
N LEU A 207 0.73 -33.02 24.30
CA LEU A 207 0.00 -32.51 23.14
C LEU A 207 0.04 -33.46 21.93
N GLY A 208 0.91 -34.47 21.92
CA GLY A 208 1.01 -35.44 20.83
C GLY A 208 1.08 -34.78 19.43
N PRO A 209 0.20 -35.11 18.47
CA PRO A 209 0.18 -34.51 17.14
C PRO A 209 -0.49 -33.12 17.08
N THR A 210 -1.08 -32.63 18.16
CA THR A 210 -1.89 -31.39 18.19
C THR A 210 -1.10 -30.17 17.72
N TRP A 211 0.18 -30.06 18.10
CA TRP A 211 1.04 -28.95 17.66
C TRP A 211 1.10 -28.82 16.12
N PHE A 212 1.03 -29.95 15.40
CA PHE A 212 1.09 -29.96 13.95
C PHE A 212 -0.19 -29.39 13.34
N TYR A 213 -1.36 -29.75 13.89
CA TYR A 213 -2.64 -29.22 13.43
C TYR A 213 -2.79 -27.74 13.75
N VAL A 214 -2.35 -27.30 14.94
CA VAL A 214 -2.34 -25.88 15.32
C VAL A 214 -1.42 -25.09 14.39
N HIS A 215 -0.21 -25.58 14.12
CA HIS A 215 0.70 -24.97 13.15
C HIS A 215 0.05 -24.91 11.76
N ALA A 216 -0.40 -26.03 11.22
CA ALA A 216 -0.99 -26.11 9.88
C ALA A 216 -2.22 -25.20 9.74
N GLY A 217 -3.13 -25.19 10.73
CA GLY A 217 -4.31 -24.36 10.74
C GLY A 217 -3.98 -22.86 10.75
N MET A 218 -3.03 -22.44 11.58
CA MET A 218 -2.56 -21.05 11.61
C MET A 218 -1.92 -20.64 10.29
N GLN A 219 -1.05 -21.48 9.72
CA GLN A 219 -0.36 -21.18 8.46
C GLN A 219 -1.33 -21.12 7.27
N LEU A 220 -2.28 -22.06 7.17
CA LEU A 220 -3.27 -22.07 6.10
C LEU A 220 -4.22 -20.87 6.20
N THR A 221 -4.68 -20.54 7.40
CA THR A 221 -5.57 -19.38 7.62
C THR A 221 -4.84 -18.07 7.33
N GLY A 222 -3.62 -17.91 7.84
CA GLY A 222 -2.77 -16.76 7.55
C GLY A 222 -2.56 -16.63 6.05
N PHE A 223 -2.05 -17.67 5.39
CA PHE A 223 -1.81 -17.63 3.95
C PHE A 223 -3.06 -17.28 3.14
N PHE A 224 -4.22 -17.87 3.47
CA PHE A 224 -5.49 -17.56 2.80
C PHE A 224 -5.88 -16.08 2.91
N LEU A 225 -5.91 -15.53 4.13
CA LEU A 225 -6.19 -14.10 4.36
C LEU A 225 -5.17 -13.22 3.64
N GLY A 226 -3.90 -13.62 3.67
CA GLY A 226 -2.81 -12.95 2.96
C GLY A 226 -2.96 -12.95 1.45
N THR A 227 -3.47 -14.03 0.85
CA THR A 227 -3.76 -14.09 -0.59
C THR A 227 -4.93 -13.19 -0.97
N ILE A 228 -6.00 -13.13 -0.17
CA ILE A 228 -7.09 -12.16 -0.39
C ILE A 228 -6.53 -10.74 -0.31
N GLY A 229 -5.66 -10.47 0.68
CA GLY A 229 -5.04 -9.16 0.86
C GLY A 229 -4.19 -8.80 -0.34
N PHE A 230 -3.39 -9.73 -0.85
CA PHE A 230 -2.63 -9.56 -2.07
C PHE A 230 -3.51 -9.24 -3.28
N ALA A 231 -4.64 -9.94 -3.46
CA ALA A 231 -5.59 -9.66 -4.54
C ALA A 231 -6.18 -8.24 -4.46
N ILE A 232 -6.52 -7.77 -3.25
CA ILE A 232 -6.91 -6.36 -3.03
C ILE A 232 -5.76 -5.42 -3.41
N GLY A 233 -4.52 -5.77 -3.10
CA GLY A 233 -3.32 -5.01 -3.48
C GLY A 233 -3.14 -4.88 -5.00
N LEU A 234 -3.42 -5.95 -5.75
CA LEU A 234 -3.45 -5.90 -7.22
C LEU A 234 -4.52 -4.93 -7.71
N LYS A 235 -5.73 -4.99 -7.12
CA LYS A 235 -6.82 -4.09 -7.48
C LYS A 235 -6.50 -2.63 -7.18
N LEU A 236 -5.86 -2.36 -6.04
CA LEU A 236 -5.37 -1.01 -5.68
C LEU A 236 -4.36 -0.47 -6.71
N GLY A 237 -3.52 -1.35 -7.27
CA GLY A 237 -2.59 -1.00 -8.35
C GLY A 237 -3.30 -0.61 -9.65
N GLU A 238 -4.34 -1.35 -10.05
CA GLU A 238 -5.17 -1.00 -11.21
C GLU A 238 -5.90 0.34 -11.03
N LEU A 239 -6.41 0.60 -9.83
CA LEU A 239 -7.12 1.83 -9.48
C LEU A 239 -6.20 3.03 -9.22
N SER A 240 -4.88 2.84 -9.29
CA SER A 240 -3.86 3.88 -9.07
C SER A 240 -2.84 3.97 -10.21
N PRO A 241 -3.29 4.13 -11.48
CA PRO A 241 -2.39 4.15 -12.63
C PRO A 241 -1.36 5.29 -12.48
N GLY A 242 -0.10 4.98 -12.78
CA GLY A 242 1.02 5.92 -12.65
C GLY A 242 1.72 5.88 -11.29
N LYS A 243 1.09 5.40 -10.21
CA LYS A 243 1.75 5.24 -8.89
C LYS A 243 2.46 3.90 -8.80
N VAL A 244 3.78 3.90 -8.64
CA VAL A 244 4.59 2.68 -8.58
C VAL A 244 5.21 2.49 -7.19
N TYR A 245 4.63 1.60 -6.39
CA TYR A 245 5.22 1.13 -5.13
C TYR A 245 6.18 -0.03 -5.39
N GLY A 246 7.31 0.26 -6.03
CA GLY A 246 8.18 -0.75 -6.65
C GLY A 246 8.67 -1.83 -5.70
N LEU A 247 9.21 -1.46 -4.53
CA LEU A 247 9.78 -2.42 -3.58
C LEU A 247 8.68 -3.25 -2.89
N HIS A 248 7.68 -2.62 -2.30
CA HIS A 248 6.53 -3.30 -1.66
C HIS A 248 5.85 -4.30 -2.60
N ARG A 249 5.59 -3.89 -3.85
CA ARG A 249 4.96 -4.78 -4.85
C ARG A 249 5.85 -5.98 -5.15
N LYS A 250 7.15 -5.77 -5.42
CA LYS A 250 8.09 -6.87 -5.71
C LYS A 250 8.18 -7.86 -4.55
N LEU A 251 8.34 -7.37 -3.32
CA LEU A 251 8.38 -8.21 -2.13
C LEU A 251 7.07 -8.98 -1.91
N GLY A 252 5.92 -8.34 -2.15
CA GLY A 252 4.61 -8.99 -2.07
C GLY A 252 4.45 -10.16 -3.05
N PHE A 253 4.86 -9.99 -4.31
CA PHE A 253 4.85 -11.08 -5.29
C PHE A 253 5.77 -12.24 -4.85
N ILE A 254 6.99 -11.94 -4.40
CA ILE A 254 7.93 -12.96 -3.91
C ILE A 254 7.33 -13.70 -2.70
N ALA A 255 6.74 -12.98 -1.74
CA ALA A 255 6.15 -13.55 -0.54
C ALA A 255 5.00 -14.52 -0.88
N VAL A 256 4.09 -14.14 -1.79
CA VAL A 256 3.00 -15.04 -2.20
C VAL A 256 3.53 -16.27 -2.94
N CYS A 257 4.51 -16.12 -3.83
CA CYS A 257 5.12 -17.27 -4.52
C CYS A 257 5.77 -18.25 -3.52
N LEU A 258 6.57 -17.75 -2.58
CA LEU A 258 7.21 -18.57 -1.56
C LEU A 258 6.19 -19.15 -0.56
N GLY A 259 5.13 -18.42 -0.23
CA GLY A 259 4.03 -18.91 0.60
C GLY A 259 3.27 -20.05 -0.07
N SER A 260 2.93 -19.91 -1.35
CA SER A 260 2.32 -20.99 -2.15
C SER A 260 3.20 -22.23 -2.11
N LEU A 261 4.50 -22.06 -2.40
CA LEU A 261 5.48 -23.13 -2.32
C LEU A 261 5.47 -23.77 -0.91
N GLN A 262 5.54 -22.97 0.15
CA GLN A 262 5.48 -23.44 1.53
C GLN A 262 4.20 -24.24 1.86
N THR A 263 3.04 -23.87 1.33
CA THR A 263 1.79 -24.64 1.53
C THR A 263 1.79 -25.99 0.80
N LEU A 264 2.45 -26.09 -0.37
CA LEU A 264 2.65 -27.37 -1.07
C LEU A 264 3.46 -28.37 -0.23
N ALA A 265 4.20 -27.91 0.79
CA ALA A 265 4.90 -28.79 1.72
C ALA A 265 3.95 -29.77 2.42
N LEU A 266 2.67 -29.42 2.63
CA LEU A 266 1.68 -30.34 3.19
C LEU A 266 1.34 -31.48 2.22
N LEU A 267 1.14 -31.18 0.94
CA LEU A 267 0.78 -32.16 -0.09
C LEU A 267 1.94 -33.13 -0.36
N PHE A 268 3.16 -32.62 -0.47
CA PHE A 268 4.35 -33.42 -0.79
C PHE A 268 5.09 -33.91 0.46
N ARG A 269 4.44 -33.99 1.62
CA ARG A 269 5.07 -34.38 2.88
C ARG A 269 5.49 -35.87 2.85
N PRO A 270 6.79 -36.21 2.81
CA PRO A 270 7.22 -37.61 2.77
C PRO A 270 7.03 -38.29 4.14
N LYS A 271 6.81 -39.61 4.13
CA LYS A 271 6.84 -40.45 5.34
C LYS A 271 8.18 -40.28 6.08
N THR A 272 8.17 -40.46 7.40
CA THR A 272 9.37 -40.26 8.25
C THR A 272 10.54 -41.16 7.89
N THR A 273 10.26 -42.35 7.33
CA THR A 273 11.25 -43.33 6.88
C THR A 273 11.83 -43.05 5.48
N ASN A 274 11.29 -42.07 4.75
CA ASN A 274 11.69 -41.81 3.37
C ASN A 274 13.00 -40.99 3.31
N LYS A 275 13.96 -41.39 2.47
CA LYS A 275 15.25 -40.68 2.26
C LYS A 275 15.10 -39.21 1.88
N TYR A 276 14.01 -38.82 1.19
CA TYR A 276 13.75 -37.45 0.79
C TYR A 276 13.21 -36.56 1.93
N ARG A 277 12.85 -37.14 3.08
CA ARG A 277 12.37 -36.41 4.26
C ARG A 277 13.37 -35.33 4.71
N LYS A 278 14.67 -35.56 4.58
CA LYS A 278 15.72 -34.60 4.96
C LYS A 278 15.68 -33.33 4.09
N TYR A 279 15.54 -33.50 2.77
CA TYR A 279 15.47 -32.37 1.83
C TYR A 279 14.16 -31.59 2.03
N TRP A 280 13.04 -32.30 2.21
CA TRP A 280 11.76 -31.67 2.53
C TRP A 280 11.84 -30.83 3.82
N LYS A 281 12.50 -31.33 4.88
CA LYS A 281 12.69 -30.56 6.12
C LYS A 281 13.53 -29.29 5.90
N SER A 282 14.64 -29.41 5.17
CA SER A 282 15.52 -28.28 4.86
C SER A 282 14.78 -27.20 4.05
N TYR A 283 14.12 -27.62 2.98
CA TYR A 283 13.24 -26.79 2.16
C TYR A 283 12.17 -26.08 3.00
N HIS A 284 11.39 -26.84 3.78
CA HIS A 284 10.27 -26.30 4.55
C HIS A 284 10.72 -25.29 5.61
N HIS A 285 11.86 -25.51 6.27
CA HIS A 285 12.40 -24.54 7.21
C HIS A 285 12.95 -23.30 6.50
N PHE A 286 13.77 -23.46 5.46
CA PHE A 286 14.41 -22.33 4.78
C PHE A 286 13.38 -21.40 4.13
N VAL A 287 12.44 -21.97 3.36
CA VAL A 287 11.36 -21.21 2.73
C VAL A 287 10.43 -20.61 3.78
N GLY A 288 10.13 -21.34 4.85
CA GLY A 288 9.32 -20.84 5.97
C GLY A 288 9.90 -19.59 6.64
N TYR A 289 11.21 -19.60 6.97
CA TYR A 289 11.88 -18.44 7.54
C TYR A 289 11.94 -17.27 6.55
N ALA A 290 12.23 -17.54 5.27
CA ALA A 290 12.21 -16.51 4.24
C ALA A 290 10.83 -15.84 4.12
N CYS A 291 9.74 -16.61 4.16
CA CYS A 291 8.37 -16.07 4.15
C CYS A 291 8.10 -15.13 5.32
N VAL A 292 8.55 -15.46 6.54
CA VAL A 292 8.34 -14.61 7.70
C VAL A 292 9.13 -13.30 7.60
N VAL A 293 10.41 -13.37 7.22
CA VAL A 293 11.24 -12.17 7.04
C VAL A 293 10.64 -11.27 5.97
N LEU A 294 10.31 -11.84 4.80
CA LEU A 294 9.70 -11.09 3.70
C LEU A 294 8.34 -10.52 4.08
N GLY A 295 7.51 -11.28 4.80
CA GLY A 295 6.21 -10.82 5.29
C GLY A 295 6.34 -9.59 6.18
N VAL A 296 7.19 -9.66 7.22
CA VAL A 296 7.42 -8.55 8.15
C VAL A 296 8.01 -7.33 7.45
N VAL A 297 9.04 -7.51 6.62
CA VAL A 297 9.66 -6.40 5.86
C VAL A 297 8.65 -5.78 4.90
N ASN A 298 7.81 -6.60 4.25
CA ASN A 298 6.84 -6.10 3.30
C ASN A 298 5.70 -5.32 3.99
N VAL A 299 5.32 -5.68 5.23
CA VAL A 299 4.38 -4.90 6.05
C VAL A 299 4.97 -3.52 6.36
N PHE A 300 6.26 -3.43 6.74
CA PHE A 300 6.93 -2.14 6.93
C PHE A 300 6.96 -1.31 5.64
N GLN A 301 7.28 -1.92 4.51
CA GLN A 301 7.19 -1.26 3.20
C GLN A 301 5.77 -0.79 2.87
N GLY A 302 4.74 -1.52 3.32
CA GLY A 302 3.34 -1.11 3.21
C GLY A 302 3.01 0.15 4.01
N PHE A 303 3.51 0.26 5.24
CA PHE A 303 3.36 1.49 6.04
C PHE A 303 4.00 2.70 5.37
N GLU A 304 5.20 2.54 4.77
CA GLU A 304 5.84 3.62 4.01
C GLU A 304 5.05 3.99 2.75
N ALA A 305 4.56 3.00 2.01
CA ALA A 305 3.74 3.20 0.81
C ALA A 305 2.41 3.94 1.08
N MET A 306 1.87 3.79 2.29
CA MET A 306 0.66 4.47 2.74
C MET A 306 0.93 5.82 3.42
N GLU A 307 2.18 6.29 3.47
CA GLU A 307 2.61 7.47 4.25
C GLU A 307 2.21 7.38 5.74
N ALA A 308 2.03 6.16 6.23
CA ALA A 308 1.60 5.85 7.59
C ALA A 308 2.79 5.60 8.55
N SER A 309 3.99 6.06 8.16
CA SER A 309 5.24 5.77 8.86
C SER A 309 5.34 6.36 10.27
N ARG A 310 4.53 7.38 10.58
CA ARG A 310 4.46 8.04 11.90
C ARG A 310 3.12 7.81 12.62
N THR A 311 2.38 6.77 12.24
CA THR A 311 1.06 6.50 12.81
C THR A 311 1.12 5.58 14.03
N TYR A 312 0.11 5.70 14.90
CA TYR A 312 -0.10 4.77 16.02
C TYR A 312 -0.25 3.31 15.56
N ALA A 313 -0.74 3.07 14.33
CA ALA A 313 -0.85 1.74 13.77
C ALA A 313 0.51 1.06 13.57
N LYS A 314 1.52 1.79 13.05
CA LYS A 314 2.89 1.27 12.93
C LYS A 314 3.50 1.03 14.31
N LEU A 315 3.28 1.94 15.26
CA LEU A 315 3.73 1.75 16.64
C LEU A 315 3.12 0.49 17.27
N ALA A 316 1.81 0.30 17.15
CA ALA A 316 1.11 -0.89 17.66
C ALA A 316 1.65 -2.17 17.02
N TYR A 317 1.92 -2.16 15.71
CA TYR A 317 2.54 -3.29 15.02
C TYR A 317 3.97 -3.57 15.53
N CYS A 318 4.79 -2.53 15.74
CA CYS A 318 6.12 -2.69 16.33
C CYS A 318 6.05 -3.28 17.75
N LEU A 319 5.15 -2.76 18.60
CA LEU A 319 4.95 -3.28 19.95
C LEU A 319 4.53 -4.76 19.91
N CYS A 320 3.59 -5.13 19.04
CA CYS A 320 3.18 -6.52 18.85
C CYS A 320 4.37 -7.42 18.44
N LEU A 321 5.18 -6.99 17.47
CA LEU A 321 6.35 -7.74 17.02
C LEU A 321 7.41 -7.85 18.13
N SER A 322 7.69 -6.76 18.85
CA SER A 322 8.61 -6.77 20.00
C SER A 322 8.13 -7.70 21.11
N THR A 323 6.83 -7.73 21.41
CA THR A 323 6.25 -8.69 22.36
C THR A 323 6.43 -10.14 21.89
N LEU A 324 6.17 -10.44 20.61
CA LEU A 324 6.39 -11.78 20.05
C LEU A 324 7.85 -12.21 20.16
N ILE A 325 8.79 -11.31 19.84
CA ILE A 325 10.23 -11.57 19.99
C ILE A 325 10.59 -11.80 21.47
N GLY A 326 10.07 -10.99 22.39
CA GLY A 326 10.27 -11.16 23.82
C GLY A 326 9.75 -12.51 24.34
N ILE A 327 8.58 -12.94 23.89
CA ILE A 327 8.02 -14.27 24.20
C ILE A 327 8.94 -15.37 23.68
N CYS A 328 9.45 -15.28 22.45
CA CYS A 328 10.41 -16.24 21.91
C CYS A 328 11.67 -16.34 22.76
N ILE A 329 12.26 -15.19 23.14
CA ILE A 329 13.46 -15.17 23.98
C ILE A 329 13.17 -15.85 25.32
N ALA A 330 12.06 -15.51 25.98
CA ALA A 330 11.68 -16.12 27.24
C ALA A 330 11.47 -17.65 27.13
N LEU A 331 10.77 -18.10 26.09
CA LEU A 331 10.55 -19.53 25.84
C LEU A 331 11.84 -20.27 25.48
N GLU A 332 12.77 -19.62 24.78
CA GLU A 332 14.08 -20.21 24.46
C GLU A 332 14.93 -20.36 25.73
N VAL A 333 15.01 -19.32 26.58
CA VAL A 333 15.69 -19.37 27.88
C VAL A 333 15.10 -20.49 28.74
N ASN A 334 13.77 -20.57 28.85
CA ASN A 334 13.10 -21.63 29.61
C ASN A 334 13.42 -23.02 29.04
N SER A 335 13.46 -23.18 27.71
CA SER A 335 13.81 -24.44 27.05
C SER A 335 15.25 -24.87 27.39
N TRP A 336 16.20 -23.93 27.44
CA TRP A 336 17.58 -24.18 27.87
C TRP A 336 17.66 -24.58 29.34
N VAL A 337 16.94 -23.88 30.23
CA VAL A 337 16.89 -24.23 31.66
C VAL A 337 16.37 -25.65 31.86
N VAL A 338 15.28 -26.03 31.18
CA VAL A 338 14.73 -27.39 31.24
C VAL A 338 15.71 -28.42 30.67
N PHE A 339 16.41 -28.10 29.59
CA PHE A 339 17.45 -28.97 29.02
C PHE A 339 18.60 -29.22 30.00
N CYS A 340 19.14 -28.17 30.62
CA CYS A 340 20.20 -28.28 31.62
C CYS A 340 19.74 -29.10 32.84
N ARG A 341 18.54 -28.85 33.36
CA ARG A 341 17.98 -29.61 34.48
C ARG A 341 17.84 -31.09 34.16
N LYS A 342 17.32 -31.44 32.97
CA LYS A 342 17.22 -32.85 32.54
C LYS A 342 18.60 -33.49 32.41
N ALA A 343 19.60 -32.78 31.90
CA ALA A 343 20.96 -33.30 31.80
C ALA A 343 21.58 -33.57 33.18
N GLU A 344 21.29 -32.70 34.15
CA GLU A 344 21.70 -32.90 35.55
C GLU A 344 20.98 -34.08 36.21
N GLU A 345 19.66 -34.20 36.04
CA GLU A 345 18.87 -35.35 36.52
C GLU A 345 19.40 -36.68 35.96
N GLU A 346 19.70 -36.74 34.67
CA GLU A 346 20.28 -37.94 34.04
C GLU A 346 21.70 -38.24 34.53
N LYS A 347 22.49 -37.21 34.85
CA LYS A 347 23.81 -37.39 35.47
C LYS A 347 23.67 -37.95 36.89
N LEU A 348 22.78 -37.40 37.72
CA LEU A 348 22.52 -37.88 39.07
C LEU A 348 21.99 -39.32 39.11
N LYS A 349 21.19 -39.73 38.11
CA LYS A 349 20.77 -41.12 37.93
C LYS A 349 21.95 -42.04 37.58
N ARG A 350 22.85 -41.59 36.68
CA ARG A 350 24.05 -42.36 36.31
C ARG A 350 25.02 -42.53 37.47
N ASP A 351 25.15 -41.49 38.31
CA ASP A 351 26.03 -41.48 39.47
C ASP A 351 25.40 -42.21 40.69
N GLY A 352 24.20 -42.78 40.55
CA GLY A 352 23.54 -43.60 41.58
C GLY A 352 22.93 -42.83 42.75
N VAL A 353 22.84 -41.50 42.65
CA VAL A 353 22.35 -40.61 43.73
C VAL A 353 20.81 -40.63 43.83
N ILE A 354 20.12 -41.04 42.75
CA ILE A 354 18.66 -41.16 42.70
C ILE A 354 18.30 -42.64 42.43
N THR A 355 17.84 -43.37 43.45
CA THR A 355 17.34 -44.75 43.34
C THR A 355 15.81 -44.79 43.40
N HIS A 356 15.17 -45.63 42.57
CA HIS A 356 13.73 -45.90 42.65
C HIS A 356 13.42 -46.71 43.93
N PRO A 357 12.33 -46.42 44.66
CA PRO A 357 11.85 -47.27 45.73
C PRO A 357 11.04 -48.44 45.14
N SER A 358 11.71 -49.48 44.63
CA SER A 358 11.08 -50.79 44.39
C SER A 358 12.09 -51.87 44.03
N SER A 359 12.70 -52.51 45.04
CA SER A 359 13.11 -53.93 44.99
C SER A 359 13.49 -54.45 46.39
N GLU A 360 12.60 -54.30 47.37
CA GLU A 360 12.59 -55.16 48.56
C GLU A 360 11.26 -55.90 48.59
N LYS A 361 11.23 -57.12 48.07
CA LYS A 361 10.33 -58.24 48.44
C LYS A 361 10.55 -59.42 47.49
N ALA A 362 11.61 -60.19 47.74
CA ALA A 362 11.70 -61.60 47.35
C ALA A 362 12.86 -62.27 48.11
N SER A 363 12.74 -62.34 49.43
CA SER A 363 13.49 -63.30 50.24
C SER A 363 12.67 -63.57 51.50
N GLY A 364 11.89 -64.64 51.42
CA GLY A 364 11.09 -65.17 52.51
C GLY A 364 11.05 -66.68 52.37
N SER A 365 12.15 -67.32 52.79
CA SER A 365 12.17 -68.74 53.10
C SER A 365 11.18 -69.02 54.23
N PHE A 366 10.32 -70.01 54.05
CA PHE A 366 9.74 -70.78 55.16
C PHE A 366 9.72 -72.27 54.78
N ASN A 367 10.16 -73.03 55.78
CA ASN A 367 10.24 -74.49 55.92
C ASN A 367 9.16 -75.32 55.23
#